data_AF-A0A957PEG9-F1
#
_entry.id   AF-A0A957PEG9-F1
#
_cell.length_a   1.000
_cell.length_b   1.000
_cell.length_c   1.000
_cell.angle_alpha   90.00
_cell.angle_beta   90.00
_cell.angle_gamma   90.00
#
_symmetry.space_group_name_H-M   'P 1'
#
loop_
_entity.id
_entity.type
_entity.pdbx_description
1 polymer ?
#
loop_
_entity_poly.entity_id
_entity_poly.type
_entity_poly.pdbx_seq_one_letter_code
_entity_poly.pdbx_strand_id
1 'polypeptide(L)' 'MTAIITLTANPTVDKSTTTQQVVPENKLRCAALQHEPGGGGINVSRAIHQLGGDSIAFFLAGGPNGR' A
#
# COMPACT_ATOMS: atom_id res chain seq x y z
N MET A 1 1.99 15.97 -23.04
CA MET A 1 2.72 15.29 -21.95
C MET A 1 2.69 13.79 -22.25
N THR A 2 3.81 13.10 -22.06
CA THR A 2 3.87 11.63 -22.25
C THR A 2 3.21 10.95 -21.05
N ALA A 3 2.45 9.88 -21.26
CA ALA A 3 1.82 9.13 -20.17
C ALA A 3 2.89 8.47 -19.28
N ILE A 4 2.73 8.59 -17.95
CA ILE A 4 3.55 7.86 -16.98
C ILE A 4 2.84 6.57 -16.61
N ILE A 5 3.53 5.45 -16.73
CA ILE A 5 3.01 4.12 -16.37
C ILE A 5 3.91 3.52 -15.29
N THR A 6 3.30 2.99 -14.24
CA THR A 6 3.99 2.22 -13.20
C THR A 6 3.54 0.77 -13.24
N LEU A 7 4.44 -0.16 -12.93
CA LEU A 7 4.16 -1.60 -12.85
C LEU A 7 4.52 -2.12 -11.46
N THR A 8 3.59 -2.84 -10.83
CA THR A 8 3.82 -3.60 -9.59
C THR A 8 3.49 -5.06 -9.82
N ALA A 9 4.52 -5.87 -10.10
CA ALA A 9 4.34 -7.31 -10.36
C ALA A 9 3.92 -8.10 -9.09
N ASN A 10 4.31 -7.62 -7.91
CA ASN A 10 3.98 -8.24 -6.62
C ASN A 10 3.37 -7.18 -5.67
N PRO A 11 2.10 -6.80 -5.87
CA PRO A 11 1.44 -5.81 -5.01
C PRO A 11 1.03 -6.41 -3.68
N THR A 12 0.82 -5.54 -2.69
CA THR A 12 0.42 -5.92 -1.33
C THR A 12 -0.76 -5.09 -0.86
N VAL A 13 -1.49 -5.64 0.11
CA VAL A 13 -2.37 -4.85 0.98
C VAL A 13 -1.62 -4.64 2.28
N ASP A 14 -1.06 -3.46 2.45
CA ASP A 14 -0.32 -3.10 3.64
C ASP A 14 -1.31 -2.90 4.79
N LYS A 15 -0.96 -3.44 5.95
CA LYS A 15 -1.77 -3.37 7.17
C LYS A 15 -1.01 -2.61 8.24
N SER A 16 -1.49 -1.43 8.57
CA SER A 16 -0.93 -0.61 9.64
C SER A 16 -1.87 -0.61 10.85
N THR A 17 -1.29 -0.59 12.04
CA THR A 17 -2.00 -0.48 13.31
C THR A 17 -1.10 0.15 14.35
N THR A 18 -1.68 0.56 15.48
CA THR A 18 -0.94 1.13 16.60
C THR A 18 -1.14 0.31 17.86
N THR A 19 -0.14 0.35 18.75
CA THR A 19 -0.17 -0.12 20.14
C THR A 19 0.61 0.90 20.97
N GLN A 20 0.33 1.01 22.27
CA GLN A 20 1.04 1.96 23.13
C GLN A 20 2.53 1.61 23.29
N GLN A 21 2.84 0.31 23.38
CA GLN A 21 4.20 -0.21 23.55
C GLN A 21 4.36 -1.55 22.84
N VAL A 22 5.59 -1.84 22.42
CA VAL A 22 6.00 -3.14 21.88
C VAL A 22 6.82 -3.84 22.96
N VAL A 23 6.26 -4.90 23.54
CA VAL A 23 6.87 -5.66 24.64
C VAL A 23 6.91 -7.14 24.25
N PRO A 24 8.06 -7.82 24.35
CA PRO A 24 8.18 -9.24 24.02
C PRO A 24 7.34 -10.12 24.95
N GLU A 25 7.02 -11.33 24.50
CA GLU A 25 6.26 -12.36 25.23
C GLU A 25 4.81 -12.01 25.63
N ASN A 26 4.40 -10.75 25.48
CA ASN A 26 3.06 -10.28 25.79
C ASN A 26 2.19 -10.14 24.54
N LYS A 27 0.89 -10.45 24.69
CA LYS A 27 -0.09 -10.16 23.64
C LYS A 27 -0.27 -8.66 23.51
N LEU A 28 0.21 -8.09 22.40
CA LEU A 28 0.02 -6.68 22.08
C LEU A 28 -1.40 -6.46 21.55
N ARG A 29 -2.20 -5.68 22.28
CA ARG A 29 -3.55 -5.28 21.86
C ARG A 29 -3.42 -4.07 20.95
N CYS A 30 -3.74 -4.26 19.69
CA CYS A 30 -3.64 -3.25 18.66
C CYS A 30 -4.97 -2.54 18.45
N ALA A 31 -4.90 -1.29 17.95
CA ALA A 31 -6.06 -0.57 17.44
C ALA A 31 -6.67 -1.24 16.20
N ALA A 32 -7.72 -0.64 15.65
CA ALA A 32 -8.29 -1.09 14.38
C ALA A 32 -7.25 -1.00 13.25
N LEU A 33 -7.23 -2.01 12.37
CA LEU A 33 -6.33 -2.07 11.23
C LEU A 33 -6.71 -1.02 10.19
N GLN A 34 -5.70 -0.32 9.66
CA GLN A 34 -5.80 0.45 8.43
C GLN A 34 -5.19 -0.35 7.28
N HIS A 35 -5.89 -0.35 6.15
CA HIS A 35 -5.46 -1.04 4.94
C HIS A 35 -5.04 0.00 3.90
N GLU A 36 -3.87 -0.20 3.30
CA GLU A 36 -3.35 0.66 2.25
C GLU A 36 -2.87 -0.18 1.06
N PRO A 37 -2.97 0.35 -0.17
CA PRO A 37 -2.37 -0.30 -1.33
C PRO A 37 -0.84 -0.16 -1.25
N GLY A 38 -0.14 -1.29 -1.35
CA GLY A 38 1.30 -1.39 -1.22
C GLY A 38 1.99 -1.98 -2.46
N GLY A 39 3.29 -1.69 -2.56
CA GLY A 39 4.14 -2.13 -3.66
C GLY A 39 4.78 -0.96 -4.42
N GLY A 40 5.95 -1.21 -5.01
CA GLY A 40 6.81 -0.15 -5.54
C GLY A 40 6.14 0.78 -6.56
N GLY A 41 5.58 0.21 -7.63
CA GLY A 41 4.92 1.01 -8.69
C GLY A 41 3.66 1.72 -8.18
N ILE A 42 2.85 1.05 -7.36
CA ILE A 42 1.67 1.62 -6.70
C ILE A 42 2.06 2.84 -5.85
N ASN A 43 3.09 2.72 -5.03
CA ASN A 43 3.57 3.81 -4.17
C ASN A 43 4.16 4.97 -4.98
N VAL A 44 4.88 4.68 -6.08
CA VAL A 44 5.35 5.72 -7.02
C VAL A 44 4.17 6.44 -7.68
N SER A 45 3.15 5.71 -8.12
CA SER A 45 1.95 6.30 -8.73
C SER A 45 1.20 7.19 -7.74
N ARG A 46 1.06 6.76 -6.47
CA ARG A 46 0.50 7.58 -5.39
C ARG A 46 1.31 8.86 -5.16
N ALA A 47 2.64 8.76 -5.14
CA ALA A 47 3.52 9.90 -4.96
C ALA A 47 3.41 10.91 -6.11
N ILE A 48 3.35 10.44 -7.37
CA ILE A 48 3.10 11.30 -8.53
C ILE A 48 1.79 12.08 -8.38
N HIS A 49 0.72 11.39 -7.98
CA HIS A 49 -0.58 12.02 -7.77
C HIS A 49 -0.55 13.08 -6.65
N GLN A 50 0.10 12.80 -5.53
CA GLN A 50 0.26 13.75 -4.42
C GLN A 50 1.05 15.01 -4.82
N LEU A 51 1.94 14.90 -5.79
CA LEU A 51 2.71 16.01 -6.34
C LEU A 51 1.99 16.77 -7.47
N GLY A 52 0.73 16.42 -7.77
CA GLY A 52 -0.09 17.07 -8.80
C GLY A 52 0.15 16.56 -10.22
N GLY A 53 0.80 15.40 -10.38
CA GLY A 53 0.97 14.73 -11.67
C GLY A 53 -0.02 13.59 -11.89
N ASP A 54 -0.03 13.06 -13.13
CA ASP A 54 -0.86 11.93 -13.52
C ASP A 54 -0.02 10.70 -13.89
N SER A 55 -0.50 9.52 -13.50
CA SER A 55 0.09 8.23 -13.88
C SER A 55 -0.95 7.11 -13.91
N ILE A 56 -0.64 6.03 -14.62
CA ILE A 56 -1.46 4.81 -14.65
C ILE A 56 -0.70 3.70 -13.91
N ALA A 57 -1.31 3.09 -12.90
CA ALA A 57 -0.73 1.96 -12.17
C ALA A 57 -1.24 0.62 -12.70
N PHE A 58 -0.33 -0.18 -13.25
CA PHE A 58 -0.57 -1.58 -13.58
C PHE A 58 -0.06 -2.48 -12.46
N PHE A 59 -0.88 -3.44 -12.05
CA PHE A 59 -0.51 -4.42 -11.05
C PHE A 59 -1.34 -5.70 -11.22
N LEU A 60 -0.81 -6.81 -10.71
CA LEU A 60 -1.53 -8.08 -10.72
C LEU A 60 -2.45 -8.17 -9.51
N ALA A 61 -3.73 -8.44 -9.71
CA ALA A 61 -4.70 -8.55 -8.64
C ALA A 61 -5.28 -9.97 -8.57
N GLY A 62 -5.37 -10.54 -7.36
CA GLY A 62 -5.86 -11.91 -7.16
C GLY A 62 -6.50 -12.14 -5.80
N GLY A 63 -7.60 -12.90 -5.78
CA GLY A 63 -8.33 -13.25 -4.56
C GLY A 63 -9.03 -12.07 -3.88
N PRO A 64 -9.54 -12.25 -2.65
CA PRO A 64 -10.27 -11.21 -1.92
C PRO A 64 -9.46 -9.94 -1.63
N ASN A 65 -8.14 -10.07 -1.42
CA ASN A 65 -7.26 -8.92 -1.15
C ASN A 65 -6.90 -8.12 -2.41
N GLY A 66 -7.21 -8.63 -3.62
CA GLY A 66 -6.96 -7.93 -4.88
C GLY A 66 -8.17 -7.18 -5.44
N ARG A 67 -9.28 -7.10 -4.70
CA ARG A 67 -10.49 -6.36 -5.10
C ARG A 67 -10.54 -4.98 -4.49
#